data_AF-A0A087TDA6-F1
#
_entry.id   AF-A0A087TDA6-F1
#
_cell.length_a   1.000
_cell.length_b   1.000
_cell.length_c   1.000
_cell.angle_alpha   90.00
_cell.angle_beta   90.00
_cell.angle_gamma   90.00
#
_symmetry.space_group_name_H-M   'P 1'
#
loop_
_entity.id
_entity.type
_entity.pdbx_description
1 polymer ?
#
loop_
_entity_poly.entity_id
_entity_poly.type
_entity_poly.pdbx_seq_one_letter_code
_entity_poly.pdbx_strand_id
1 'polypeptide(L)'
;MIKDFENLKQGDSIIQNGANSSVGQAAIQIAKYLKINTINVIRDRPNLESLKSYLTSLGATYVVTENELRTPTMIDILKNIQRPKLGFNCVGGKSAAELIRHMTDKGTIVTYGGMSKQPITISTACLIFSDIRLRGFWMTQWNKVHSAEERTEMLNEITSIIKGGGLKPPANRMIKFQN
;
A
#
# COMPACT_ATOMS: atom_id res chain seq x y z
N MET A 1 5.04 -9.34 0.65
CA MET A 1 4.08 -8.48 1.38
C MET A 1 2.67 -8.55 0.81
N ILE A 2 2.42 -8.25 -0.48
CA ILE A 2 1.05 -8.21 -1.02
C ILE A 2 0.32 -9.56 -1.01
N LYS A 3 1.05 -10.68 -1.03
CA LYS A 3 0.51 -12.04 -1.03
C LYS A 3 0.63 -12.78 0.32
N ASP A 4 1.29 -12.17 1.30
CA ASP A 4 1.77 -12.90 2.50
C ASP A 4 0.80 -12.81 3.68
N PHE A 5 -0.14 -11.85 3.64
CA PHE A 5 -0.98 -11.49 4.78
C PHE A 5 -2.48 -11.72 4.55
N GLU A 6 -2.94 -11.65 3.29
CA GLU A 6 -4.31 -11.89 2.90
C GLU A 6 -4.35 -12.61 1.55
N ASN A 7 -5.33 -13.49 1.36
CA ASN A 7 -5.55 -14.16 0.08
C ASN A 7 -6.38 -13.26 -0.85
N LEU A 8 -5.69 -12.33 -1.52
CA LEU A 8 -6.31 -11.37 -2.44
C LEU A 8 -6.65 -12.02 -3.79
N LYS A 9 -7.86 -11.76 -4.26
CA LYS A 9 -8.37 -12.18 -5.58
C LYS A 9 -8.48 -10.98 -6.52
N GLN A 10 -8.55 -11.25 -7.82
CA GLN A 10 -8.88 -10.22 -8.81
C GLN A 10 -10.17 -9.48 -8.41
N GLY A 11 -10.14 -8.15 -8.46
CA GLY A 11 -11.24 -7.28 -8.07
C GLY A 11 -11.29 -6.92 -6.57
N ASP A 12 -10.53 -7.62 -5.72
CA ASP A 12 -10.34 -7.19 -4.33
C ASP A 12 -9.60 -5.85 -4.28
N SER A 13 -9.68 -5.19 -3.12
CA SER A 13 -9.07 -3.88 -2.90
C SER A 13 -7.99 -3.91 -1.84
N ILE A 14 -6.99 -3.06 -2.02
CA ILE A 14 -6.02 -2.67 -1.00
C ILE A 14 -6.03 -1.16 -0.77
N ILE A 15 -5.56 -0.72 0.39
CA ILE A 15 -5.38 0.70 0.72
C ILE A 15 -3.96 0.95 1.22
N GLN A 16 -3.36 2.09 0.91
CA GLN A 16 -2.03 2.42 1.44
C GLN A 16 -1.84 3.91 1.69
N ASN A 17 -1.05 4.25 2.72
CA ASN A 17 -0.51 5.59 2.89
C ASN A 17 0.94 5.71 2.42
N GLY A 18 1.39 6.94 2.19
CA GLY A 18 2.71 7.19 1.63
C GLY A 18 2.85 6.65 0.21
N ALA A 19 1.77 6.71 -0.58
CA ALA A 19 1.71 6.07 -1.89
C ALA A 19 2.73 6.60 -2.92
N ASN A 20 3.23 7.83 -2.72
CA ASN A 20 4.31 8.41 -3.55
C ASN A 20 5.71 7.88 -3.20
N SER A 21 5.88 7.07 -2.16
CA SER A 21 7.17 6.41 -1.86
C SER A 21 7.52 5.35 -2.92
N SER A 22 8.77 4.91 -2.97
CA SER A 22 9.18 3.83 -3.88
C SER A 22 8.41 2.54 -3.64
N VAL A 23 8.14 2.20 -2.37
CA VAL A 23 7.31 1.04 -2.02
C VAL A 23 5.87 1.23 -2.46
N GLY A 24 5.31 2.44 -2.26
CA GLY A 24 3.94 2.73 -2.67
C GLY A 24 3.72 2.67 -4.18
N GLN A 25 4.66 3.22 -4.96
CA GLN A 25 4.66 3.14 -6.42
C GLN A 25 4.82 1.71 -6.92
N ALA A 26 5.65 0.89 -6.27
CA ALA A 26 5.76 -0.53 -6.59
C ALA A 26 4.47 -1.29 -6.26
N ALA A 27 3.85 -1.02 -5.11
CA ALA A 27 2.60 -1.64 -4.70
C ALA A 27 1.45 -1.33 -5.69
N ILE A 28 1.35 -0.10 -6.20
CA ILE A 28 0.39 0.27 -7.25
C ILE A 28 0.57 -0.60 -8.49
N GLN A 29 1.79 -0.68 -8.99
CA GLN A 29 2.12 -1.39 -10.22
C GLN A 29 1.89 -2.90 -10.09
N ILE A 30 2.30 -3.50 -8.96
CA ILE A 30 2.09 -4.91 -8.67
C ILE A 30 0.59 -5.21 -8.50
N ALA A 31 -0.16 -4.36 -7.80
CA ALA A 31 -1.61 -4.54 -7.65
C ALA A 31 -2.32 -4.45 -9.00
N LYS A 32 -1.94 -3.52 -9.89
CA LYS A 32 -2.44 -3.46 -11.27
C LYS A 32 -2.18 -4.76 -12.02
N TYR A 33 -0.96 -5.30 -11.95
CA TYR A 33 -0.61 -6.58 -12.57
C TYR A 33 -1.48 -7.73 -12.05
N LEU A 34 -1.77 -7.75 -10.74
CA LEU A 34 -2.64 -8.73 -10.09
C LEU A 34 -4.15 -8.43 -10.27
N LYS A 35 -4.51 -7.35 -10.98
CA LYS A 35 -5.89 -6.89 -11.18
C LYS A 35 -6.63 -6.62 -9.85
N ILE A 36 -5.91 -6.05 -8.89
CA ILE A 36 -6.39 -5.63 -7.57
C ILE A 36 -6.59 -4.11 -7.58
N ASN A 37 -7.70 -3.66 -7.02
CA ASN A 37 -8.01 -2.25 -6.87
C ASN A 37 -7.15 -1.62 -5.77
N THR A 38 -6.75 -0.36 -5.95
CA THR A 38 -5.90 0.34 -4.98
C THR A 38 -6.49 1.70 -4.59
N ILE A 39 -6.57 1.97 -3.29
CA ILE A 39 -6.83 3.30 -2.74
C ILE A 39 -5.50 3.84 -2.20
N ASN A 40 -5.02 4.95 -2.79
CA ASN A 40 -3.65 5.43 -2.59
C ASN A 40 -3.66 6.79 -1.91
N VAL A 41 -3.27 6.81 -0.63
CA VAL A 41 -3.28 8.02 0.19
C VAL A 41 -1.95 8.74 0.08
N ILE A 42 -2.03 10.03 -0.28
CA ILE A 42 -0.91 10.95 -0.39
C ILE A 42 -1.09 12.16 0.54
N ARG A 43 0.00 12.84 0.86
CA ARG A 43 -0.05 14.11 1.60
C ARG A 43 -0.46 15.24 0.67
N ASP A 44 -1.20 16.20 1.21
CA ASP A 44 -1.49 17.46 0.52
C ASP A 44 -0.20 18.20 0.16
N ARG A 45 -0.17 18.79 -1.04
CA ARG A 45 0.99 19.50 -1.59
C ARG A 45 0.61 20.39 -2.78
N PRO A 46 1.44 21.40 -3.13
CA PRO A 46 1.12 22.33 -4.21
C PRO A 46 0.91 21.69 -5.58
N ASN A 47 1.61 20.58 -5.89
CA ASN A 47 1.54 19.89 -7.17
C ASN A 47 0.63 18.65 -7.16
N LEU A 48 -0.48 18.73 -6.42
CA LEU A 48 -1.35 17.57 -6.13
C LEU A 48 -1.87 16.87 -7.40
N GLU A 49 -2.44 17.62 -8.35
CA GLU A 49 -3.05 17.04 -9.55
C GLU A 49 -2.06 16.34 -10.47
N SER A 50 -0.85 16.90 -10.60
CA SER A 50 0.25 16.25 -11.34
C SER A 50 0.66 14.95 -10.66
N LEU A 51 0.73 14.92 -9.32
CA LEU A 51 1.03 13.71 -8.57
C LEU A 51 -0.10 12.67 -8.69
N LYS A 52 -1.37 13.07 -8.57
CA LYS A 52 -2.51 12.17 -8.77
C LYS A 52 -2.45 11.54 -10.17
N SER A 53 -2.27 12.37 -11.21
CA SER A 53 -2.12 11.93 -12.59
C SER A 53 -0.95 10.96 -12.78
N TYR A 54 0.21 11.26 -12.17
CA TYR A 54 1.37 10.37 -12.22
C TYR A 54 1.08 9.00 -11.58
N LEU A 55 0.51 8.96 -10.37
CA LEU A 55 0.18 7.69 -9.71
C LEU A 55 -0.90 6.91 -10.46
N THR A 56 -1.89 7.58 -11.04
CA THR A 56 -2.88 6.94 -11.93
C THR A 56 -2.21 6.36 -13.17
N SER A 57 -1.22 7.04 -13.76
CA SER A 57 -0.46 6.50 -14.91
C SER A 57 0.30 5.21 -14.57
N LEU A 58 0.71 5.04 -13.30
CA LEU A 58 1.31 3.79 -12.79
C LEU A 58 0.29 2.66 -12.58
N GLY A 59 -1.01 2.97 -12.51
CA GLY A 59 -2.06 1.98 -12.28
C GLY A 59 -2.96 2.22 -11.08
N ALA A 60 -2.83 3.35 -10.37
CA ALA A 60 -3.65 3.61 -9.20
C ALA A 60 -5.13 3.72 -9.59
N THR A 61 -5.99 2.91 -8.96
CA THR A 61 -7.46 3.00 -9.13
C THR A 61 -8.00 4.31 -8.57
N TYR A 62 -7.65 4.63 -7.32
CA TYR A 62 -8.01 5.89 -6.67
C TYR A 62 -6.78 6.49 -5.99
N VAL A 63 -6.65 7.81 -6.08
CA VAL A 63 -5.63 8.58 -5.37
C VAL A 63 -6.33 9.67 -4.57
N VAL A 64 -6.15 9.64 -3.26
CA VAL A 64 -6.81 10.57 -2.32
C VAL A 64 -5.78 11.23 -1.41
N THR A 65 -6.07 12.42 -0.91
CA THR A 65 -5.27 13.04 0.15
C THR A 65 -5.65 12.51 1.53
N GLU A 66 -4.77 12.75 2.51
CA GLU A 66 -5.06 12.52 3.94
C GLU A 66 -6.34 13.25 4.41
N ASN A 67 -6.64 14.41 3.82
CA ASN A 67 -7.87 15.15 4.09
C ASN A 67 -9.08 14.48 3.42
N GLU A 68 -8.99 14.16 2.12
CA GLU A 68 -10.07 13.50 1.37
C GLU A 68 -10.48 12.15 1.98
N LEU A 69 -9.52 11.43 2.59
CA LEU A 69 -9.76 10.16 3.30
C LEU A 69 -10.79 10.27 4.45
N ARG A 70 -11.02 11.48 4.97
CA ARG A 70 -11.93 11.77 6.09
C ARG A 70 -13.27 12.35 5.64
N THR A 71 -13.46 12.51 4.34
CA THR A 71 -14.64 13.14 3.75
C THR A 71 -15.59 12.07 3.17
N PRO A 72 -16.84 12.45 2.82
CA PRO A 72 -17.77 11.56 2.13
C PRO A 72 -17.24 10.99 0.81
N THR A 73 -16.18 11.54 0.21
CA THR A 73 -15.52 10.98 -0.98
C THR A 73 -15.20 9.49 -0.84
N MET A 74 -14.79 9.05 0.36
CA MET A 74 -14.51 7.63 0.59
C MET A 74 -15.76 6.75 0.49
N ILE A 75 -16.94 7.27 0.85
CA ILE A 75 -18.21 6.54 0.69
C ILE A 75 -18.47 6.29 -0.79
N ASP A 76 -18.24 7.29 -1.64
CA ASP A 76 -18.46 7.16 -3.08
C ASP A 76 -17.45 6.22 -3.75
N ILE A 77 -16.19 6.23 -3.32
CA ILE A 77 -15.19 5.24 -3.74
C ILE A 77 -15.66 3.83 -3.37
N LEU A 78 -16.08 3.62 -2.12
CA LEU A 78 -16.47 2.30 -1.59
C LEU A 78 -17.83 1.79 -2.11
N LYS A 79 -18.59 2.60 -2.86
CA LYS A 79 -19.74 2.12 -3.65
C LYS A 79 -19.31 1.38 -4.92
N ASN A 80 -18.13 1.71 -5.46
CA ASN A 80 -17.65 1.21 -6.74
C ASN A 80 -16.68 0.03 -6.61
N ILE A 81 -16.06 -0.14 -5.44
CA ILE A 81 -15.11 -1.21 -5.15
C ILE A 81 -15.38 -1.83 -3.78
N GLN A 82 -14.93 -3.07 -3.59
CA GLN A 82 -15.01 -3.71 -2.28
C GLN A 82 -14.15 -2.98 -1.26
N ARG A 83 -14.56 -3.02 0.01
CA ARG A 83 -13.73 -2.53 1.12
C ARG A 83 -12.37 -3.25 1.13
N PRO A 84 -11.26 -2.54 1.40
CA PRO A 84 -9.93 -3.14 1.38
C PRO A 84 -9.77 -4.27 2.39
N LYS A 85 -9.21 -5.40 1.92
CA LYS A 85 -8.83 -6.55 2.76
C LYS A 85 -7.45 -6.38 3.38
N LEU A 86 -6.55 -5.72 2.64
CA LEU A 86 -5.17 -5.50 3.04
C LEU A 86 -4.83 -4.01 2.97
N GLY A 87 -4.18 -3.50 4.00
CA GLY A 87 -3.69 -2.13 4.06
C GLY A 87 -2.19 -2.05 4.29
N PHE A 88 -1.51 -1.07 3.68
CA PHE A 88 -0.09 -0.81 3.90
C PHE A 88 0.14 0.54 4.57
N ASN A 89 0.83 0.50 5.71
CA ASN A 89 1.17 1.67 6.49
C ASN A 89 2.69 1.89 6.55
N CYS A 90 3.13 3.11 6.25
CA CYS A 90 4.49 3.57 6.48
C CYS A 90 4.57 4.92 7.21
N VAL A 91 3.41 5.48 7.60
CA VAL A 91 3.34 6.80 8.25
C VAL A 91 3.21 6.64 9.77
N GLY A 92 2.23 5.89 10.26
CA GLY A 92 1.86 5.83 11.68
C GLY A 92 0.87 6.93 12.11
N GLY A 93 0.60 7.02 13.41
CA GLY A 93 -0.28 8.03 14.00
C GLY A 93 -1.69 8.06 13.41
N LYS A 94 -2.26 9.27 13.32
CA LYS A 94 -3.62 9.49 12.80
C LYS A 94 -3.81 8.98 11.36
N SER A 95 -2.78 9.05 10.51
CA SER A 95 -2.86 8.53 9.13
C SER A 95 -3.16 7.02 9.12
N ALA A 96 -2.46 6.26 9.96
CA ALA A 96 -2.71 4.82 10.09
C ALA A 96 -4.11 4.53 10.68
N ALA A 97 -4.56 5.32 11.64
CA ALA A 97 -5.90 5.19 12.22
C ALA A 97 -7.01 5.42 11.18
N GLU A 98 -6.85 6.41 10.28
CA GLU A 98 -7.82 6.65 9.20
C GLU A 98 -7.84 5.52 8.17
N LEU A 99 -6.68 4.92 7.84
CA LEU A 99 -6.65 3.73 6.99
C LEU A 99 -7.51 2.58 7.55
N ILE A 100 -7.37 2.31 8.85
CA ILE A 100 -8.06 1.21 9.54
C ILE A 100 -9.59 1.34 9.42
N ARG A 101 -10.13 2.56 9.46
CA ARG A 101 -11.59 2.82 9.42
C ARG A 101 -12.25 2.38 8.11
N HIS A 102 -11.48 2.27 7.05
CA HIS A 102 -11.98 1.93 5.71
C HIS A 102 -11.87 0.43 5.39
N MET A 103 -11.18 -0.33 6.23
CA MET A 103 -10.99 -1.76 6.04
C MET A 103 -12.32 -2.54 6.08
N THR A 104 -12.31 -3.72 5.46
CA THR A 104 -13.35 -4.72 5.70
C THR A 104 -13.12 -5.41 7.05
N ASP A 105 -14.17 -6.03 7.59
CA ASP A 105 -14.03 -6.92 8.74
C ASP A 105 -13.00 -8.02 8.45
N LYS A 106 -12.21 -8.36 9.47
CA LYS A 106 -11.09 -9.31 9.43
C LYS A 106 -9.93 -8.86 8.53
N GLY A 107 -9.90 -7.60 8.12
CA GLY A 107 -8.84 -7.03 7.31
C GLY A 107 -7.53 -6.86 8.08
N THR A 108 -6.42 -6.87 7.35
CA THR A 108 -5.07 -6.74 7.92
C THR A 108 -4.42 -5.42 7.49
N ILE A 109 -3.85 -4.67 8.45
CA ILE A 109 -2.93 -3.56 8.19
C ILE A 109 -1.50 -4.03 8.44
N VAL A 110 -0.65 -3.93 7.42
CA VAL A 110 0.77 -4.24 7.50
C VAL A 110 1.56 -2.94 7.57
N THR A 111 2.31 -2.78 8.66
CA THR A 111 3.22 -1.65 8.85
C THR A 111 4.64 -2.06 8.48
N TYR A 112 5.25 -1.32 7.56
CA TYR A 112 6.62 -1.54 7.10
C TYR A 112 7.54 -0.33 7.34
N GLY A 113 7.00 0.76 7.90
CA GLY A 113 7.75 1.97 8.21
C GLY A 113 6.98 2.90 9.16
N GLY A 114 7.62 3.98 9.60
CA GLY A 114 7.04 4.91 10.57
C GLY A 114 7.54 6.33 10.40
N MET A 115 7.28 6.96 9.25
CA MET A 115 7.75 8.31 8.92
C MET A 115 7.34 9.38 9.94
N SER A 116 6.18 9.23 10.59
CA SER A 116 5.71 10.19 11.59
C SER A 116 6.37 10.03 12.96
N LYS A 117 7.05 8.89 13.21
CA LYS A 117 7.52 8.45 14.54
C LYS A 117 6.42 8.35 15.60
N GLN A 118 5.15 8.44 15.20
CA GLN A 118 4.01 8.28 16.09
C GLN A 118 3.58 6.81 16.14
N PRO A 119 3.11 6.33 17.30
CA PRO A 119 2.57 4.98 17.41
C PRO A 119 1.33 4.82 16.52
N ILE A 120 1.03 3.59 16.16
CA ILE A 120 -0.23 3.25 15.50
C ILE A 120 -1.31 3.22 16.57
N THR A 121 -2.42 3.91 16.31
CA THR A 121 -3.60 3.89 17.18
C THR A 121 -4.74 3.17 16.47
N ILE A 122 -5.44 2.31 17.20
CA ILE A 122 -6.60 1.57 16.71
C ILE A 122 -7.73 1.66 17.74
N SER A 123 -8.96 1.76 17.27
CA SER A 123 -10.11 1.78 18.17
C SER A 123 -10.41 0.38 18.71
N THR A 124 -10.87 0.29 19.96
CA THR A 124 -11.32 -0.97 20.56
C THR A 124 -12.43 -1.63 19.73
N ALA A 125 -13.32 -0.84 19.13
CA ALA A 125 -14.38 -1.35 18.27
C ALA A 125 -13.83 -2.03 17.02
N CYS A 126 -12.84 -1.44 16.34
CA CYS A 126 -12.19 -2.05 15.19
C CYS A 126 -11.47 -3.37 15.56
N LEU A 127 -10.87 -3.43 16.75
CA LEU A 127 -10.21 -4.65 17.24
C LEU A 127 -11.23 -5.75 17.58
N ILE A 128 -12.28 -5.44 18.33
CA ILE A 128 -13.21 -6.45 18.84
C ILE A 128 -14.28 -6.83 17.82
N PHE A 129 -14.93 -5.85 17.20
CA PHE A 129 -16.12 -6.09 16.38
C PHE A 129 -15.80 -6.28 14.89
N SER A 130 -14.71 -5.69 14.41
CA SER A 130 -14.23 -5.87 13.03
C SER A 130 -13.03 -6.81 12.93
N ASP A 131 -12.51 -7.36 14.03
CA ASP A 131 -11.36 -8.28 14.05
C ASP A 131 -10.17 -7.78 13.18
N ILE A 132 -9.89 -6.48 13.25
CA ILE A 132 -8.79 -5.88 12.47
C ILE A 132 -7.45 -6.38 13.02
N ARG A 133 -6.59 -6.85 12.12
CA ARG A 133 -5.26 -7.36 12.46
C ARG A 133 -4.19 -6.33 12.14
N LEU A 134 -3.32 -6.04 13.10
CA LEU A 134 -2.14 -5.22 12.88
C LEU A 134 -0.90 -6.11 12.80
N ARG A 135 -0.12 -5.97 11.73
CA ARG A 135 1.10 -6.75 11.49
C ARG A 135 2.27 -5.85 11.18
N GLY A 136 3.48 -6.29 11.53
CA GLY A 136 4.73 -5.71 11.07
C GLY A 136 5.29 -6.49 9.88
N PHE A 137 5.94 -5.81 8.95
CA PHE A 137 6.73 -6.44 7.90
C PHE A 137 8.16 -5.89 7.90
N TRP A 138 9.13 -6.80 7.98
CA TRP A 138 10.54 -6.46 7.96
C TRP A 138 11.27 -7.37 6.95
N MET A 139 11.68 -6.80 5.82
CA MET A 139 12.28 -7.55 4.72
C MET A 139 13.55 -8.32 5.14
N THR A 140 14.38 -7.75 6.03
CA THR A 140 15.56 -8.44 6.56
C THR A 140 15.17 -9.70 7.34
N GLN A 141 14.13 -9.63 8.16
CA GLN A 141 13.65 -10.79 8.90
C GLN A 141 12.98 -11.81 7.97
N TRP A 142 12.19 -11.33 7.01
CA TRP A 142 11.58 -12.18 5.98
C TRP A 142 12.65 -13.00 5.25
N ASN A 143 13.74 -12.36 4.80
CA ASN A 143 14.86 -13.04 4.14
C ASN A 143 15.60 -14.07 5.02
N LYS A 144 15.55 -13.94 6.35
CA LYS A 144 16.20 -14.87 7.28
C LYS A 144 15.38 -16.12 7.54
N VAL A 145 14.05 -15.99 7.53
CA VAL A 145 13.14 -17.08 7.93
C VAL A 145 12.54 -17.85 6.76
N HIS A 146 12.65 -17.33 5.53
CA HIS A 146 12.20 -18.00 4.31
C HIS A 146 13.36 -18.71 3.60
N SER A 147 13.04 -19.82 2.95
CA SER A 147 14.01 -20.67 2.26
C SER A 147 14.64 -19.99 1.03
N ALA A 148 15.69 -20.60 0.46
CA ALA A 148 16.27 -20.09 -0.79
C ALA A 148 15.28 -20.18 -1.95
N GLU A 149 14.46 -21.21 -1.96
CA GLU A 149 13.44 -21.50 -2.95
C GLU A 149 12.34 -20.44 -2.93
N GLU A 150 11.77 -20.13 -1.75
CA GLU A 150 10.73 -19.10 -1.59
C GLU A 150 11.23 -17.71 -2.01
N ARG A 151 12.48 -17.37 -1.67
CA ARG A 151 13.11 -16.11 -2.08
C ARG A 151 13.30 -16.05 -3.59
N THR A 152 13.72 -17.15 -4.20
CA THR A 152 13.94 -17.26 -5.65
C THR A 152 12.61 -17.17 -6.41
N GLU A 153 11.57 -17.82 -5.92
CA GLU A 153 10.22 -17.73 -6.49
C GLU A 153 9.71 -16.29 -6.50
N MET A 154 9.82 -15.59 -5.37
CA MET A 154 9.45 -14.18 -5.25
C MET A 154 10.23 -13.30 -6.24
N LEU A 155 11.55 -13.49 -6.35
CA LEU A 155 12.39 -12.74 -7.29
C LEU A 155 12.06 -13.05 -8.75
N ASN A 156 11.76 -14.31 -9.08
CA ASN A 156 11.36 -14.71 -10.42
C ASN A 156 10.04 -14.06 -10.82
N GLU A 157 9.07 -14.01 -9.91
CA GLU A 157 7.80 -13.32 -10.17
C GLU A 157 8.02 -11.83 -10.42
N ILE A 158 8.76 -11.13 -9.55
CA ILE A 158 9.07 -9.70 -9.72
C ILE A 158 9.80 -9.47 -11.05
N THR A 159 10.77 -10.32 -11.37
CA THR A 159 11.54 -10.23 -12.62
C THR A 159 10.65 -10.42 -13.84
N SER A 160 9.68 -11.33 -13.77
CA SER A 160 8.68 -11.53 -14.83
C SER A 160 7.85 -10.27 -15.06
N ILE A 161 7.36 -9.64 -13.97
CA ILE A 161 6.59 -8.39 -14.05
C ILE A 161 7.45 -7.27 -14.66
N ILE A 162 8.72 -7.15 -14.28
CA ILE A 162 9.65 -6.16 -14.83
C ILE A 162 9.87 -6.39 -16.34
N LYS A 163 10.16 -7.63 -16.75
CA LYS A 163 10.37 -7.99 -18.16
C LYS A 163 9.13 -7.73 -19.01
N GLY A 164 7.94 -7.92 -18.45
CA GLY A 164 6.66 -7.56 -19.08
C GLY A 164 6.34 -6.06 -19.07
N GLY A 165 7.21 -5.21 -18.50
CA GLY A 165 6.99 -3.77 -18.39
C GLY A 165 5.95 -3.35 -17.35
N GLY A 166 5.47 -4.29 -16.53
CA GLY A 166 4.45 -4.08 -15.51
C GLY A 166 4.97 -3.44 -14.22
N LEU A 167 6.30 -3.40 -14.02
CA LEU A 167 6.94 -2.74 -12.89
C LEU A 167 8.13 -1.92 -13.37
N LYS A 168 8.06 -0.60 -13.17
CA LYS A 168 9.11 0.36 -13.52
C LYS A 168 9.69 1.01 -12.26
N PRO A 169 10.99 1.33 -12.25
CA PRO A 169 11.59 2.06 -11.15
C PRO A 169 11.01 3.49 -11.07
N PRO A 170 10.98 4.08 -9.86
CA PRO A 170 10.59 5.48 -9.72
C PRO A 170 11.58 6.40 -10.43
N ALA A 171 11.15 7.63 -10.71
CA ALA A 171 12.04 8.69 -11.18
C ALA A 171 13.25 8.83 -10.25
N ASN A 172 14.44 8.81 -10.82
CA ASN A 172 15.71 8.81 -10.10
C ASN A 172 16.70 9.75 -10.79
N ARG A 173 17.68 10.22 -10.01
CA ARG A 173 18.81 11.01 -10.51
C ARG A 173 20.08 10.28 -10.12
N MET A 174 20.90 9.93 -11.11
CA MET A 174 22.21 9.35 -10.83
C MET A 174 23.15 10.41 -10.27
N ILE A 175 23.73 10.12 -9.11
CA ILE A 175 24.78 10.93 -8.49
C ILE A 175 26.05 10.08 -8.50
N LYS A 176 27.11 10.60 -9.13
CA LYS A 176 28.42 9.93 -9.12
C LYS A 176 28.99 9.99 -7.72
N PHE A 177 29.48 8.84 -7.24
CA PHE A 177 30.25 8.79 -5.99
C PHE A 177 31.59 9.51 -6.22
N GLN A 178 31.89 10.50 -5.38
CA GLN A 178 33.20 11.16 -5.36
C GLN A 178 33.93 10.63 -4.14
N ASN A 179 35.06 9.95 -4.37
CA ASN A 179 35.97 9.47 -3.32
C ASN A 179 36.73 10.64 -2.70
#